data_AF-A0A8S1EKJ1-F1
#
_entry.id   AF-A0A8S1EKJ1-F1
#
_cell.length_a   1.000
_cell.length_b   1.000
_cell.length_c   1.000
_cell.angle_alpha   90.00
_cell.angle_beta   90.00
_cell.angle_gamma   90.00
#
_symmetry.space_group_name_H-M   'P 1'
#
loop_
_entity.id
_entity.type
_entity.pdbx_description
1 polymer ?
#
loop_
_entity_poly.entity_id
_entity_poly.type
_entity_poly.pdbx_seq_one_letter_code
_entity_poly.pdbx_strand_id
1 'polypeptide(L)'
;MTRDNATPSCSQETFAFRRRTMATGDIKELLSSGSDPMEHDGLAVKHEEVIVPMPTRRMSIGNESCARSLAEPREINDWELERLDIEGFVVDYFTFRIRKEGLEWYDAPELPYGTQPEHEVMRCVASVFEEKNSQELEKFAEQLMASPKVTFSVYQEIVQSVGFSASEACPMSYGRLVGLLSFGGLVASKMISHPTLREQVRNMAVYTSLFIKSRIRSSWKEHKKTWAGFMELGVAVRDKKQNVANAETMRKSRRRWSVYGMTAAAVAVFSIVVGGRMILSGASIK
;
A
#
# COMPACT_ATOMS: atom_id res chain seq x y z
N MET A 1 -37.39 31.20 -48.89
CA MET A 1 -36.61 29.97 -48.67
C MET A 1 -35.19 30.39 -48.34
N THR A 2 -34.83 30.40 -47.05
CA THR A 2 -33.44 30.37 -46.55
C THR A 2 -33.56 30.10 -45.05
N ARG A 3 -32.99 28.98 -44.61
CA ARG A 3 -33.07 28.48 -43.23
C ARG A 3 -31.63 28.28 -42.77
N ASP A 4 -31.15 29.17 -41.93
CA ASP A 4 -29.80 29.13 -41.38
C ASP A 4 -29.74 28.10 -40.25
N ASN A 5 -28.92 27.06 -40.46
CA ASN A 5 -28.58 26.06 -39.46
C ASN A 5 -27.22 26.43 -38.86
N ALA A 6 -27.22 26.95 -37.64
CA ALA A 6 -26.01 27.10 -36.83
C ALA A 6 -25.88 25.89 -35.88
N THR A 7 -24.90 25.04 -36.13
CA THR A 7 -24.43 24.00 -35.21
C THR A 7 -23.62 24.61 -34.07
N PRO A 8 -23.82 24.22 -32.81
CA PRO A 8 -22.94 24.63 -31.72
C PRO A 8 -21.65 23.81 -31.72
N SER A 9 -20.52 24.50 -31.78
CA SER A 9 -19.18 23.94 -31.62
C SER A 9 -18.98 23.47 -30.18
N CYS A 10 -18.76 22.17 -30.00
CA CYS A 10 -18.34 21.57 -28.74
C CYS A 10 -16.89 21.99 -28.44
N SER A 11 -16.71 22.87 -27.46
CA SER A 11 -15.40 23.27 -26.95
C SER A 11 -14.79 22.12 -26.15
N GLN A 12 -13.66 21.59 -26.63
CA GLN A 12 -12.80 20.70 -25.87
C GLN A 12 -12.14 21.50 -24.73
N GLU A 13 -12.62 21.33 -23.50
CA GLU A 13 -11.92 21.81 -22.31
C GLU A 13 -10.68 20.94 -22.07
N THR A 14 -9.51 21.50 -22.39
CA THR A 14 -8.22 21.00 -21.92
C THR A 14 -8.15 21.15 -20.40
N PHE A 15 -8.35 20.04 -19.68
CA PHE A 15 -8.15 19.99 -18.23
C PHE A 15 -6.67 20.23 -17.89
N ALA A 16 -6.36 21.45 -17.47
CA ALA A 16 -5.04 21.79 -16.94
C ALA A 16 -4.79 21.01 -15.63
N PHE A 17 -3.88 20.04 -15.71
CA PHE A 17 -3.61 19.05 -14.67
C PHE A 17 -2.79 19.66 -13.52
N ARG A 18 -3.44 20.11 -12.45
CA ARG A 18 -2.75 20.55 -11.23
C ARG A 18 -2.34 19.31 -10.41
N ARG A 19 -1.12 18.81 -10.66
CA ARG A 19 -0.53 17.63 -9.98
C ARG A 19 -0.44 17.86 -8.47
N ARG A 20 -1.34 17.24 -7.70
CA ARG A 20 -1.12 16.98 -6.27
C ARG A 20 -0.58 15.56 -6.15
N THR A 21 0.65 15.43 -5.67
CA THR A 21 1.27 14.14 -5.36
C THR A 21 0.78 13.66 -4.00
N MET A 22 0.39 12.39 -3.86
CA MET A 22 0.10 11.83 -2.53
C MET A 22 1.39 11.81 -1.71
N ALA A 23 1.36 12.43 -0.53
CA ALA A 23 2.51 12.41 0.38
C ALA A 23 2.59 11.04 1.06
N THR A 24 3.46 10.15 0.58
CA THR A 24 3.76 8.86 1.24
C THR A 24 4.65 9.01 2.48
N GLY A 25 4.88 10.23 2.98
CA GLY A 25 5.66 10.50 4.19
C GLY A 25 5.22 9.64 5.38
N ASP A 26 3.92 9.39 5.49
CA ASP A 26 3.33 8.58 6.57
C ASP A 26 3.57 7.07 6.41
N ILE A 27 3.80 6.57 5.19
CA ILE A 27 4.25 5.20 5.00
C ILE A 27 5.69 5.10 5.45
N LYS A 28 6.54 6.09 5.12
CA LYS A 28 7.90 6.11 5.63
C LYS A 28 7.91 6.16 7.16
N GLU A 29 7.02 6.91 7.83
CA GLU A 29 6.88 6.82 9.30
C GLU A 29 6.37 5.46 9.79
N LEU A 30 5.45 4.81 9.08
CA LEU A 30 5.01 3.46 9.40
C LEU A 30 6.11 2.40 9.21
N LEU A 31 7.02 2.61 8.26
CA LEU A 31 8.08 1.69 7.87
C LEU A 31 9.45 2.02 8.52
N SER A 32 9.70 3.26 8.94
CA SER A 32 10.93 3.72 9.60
C SER A 32 10.82 3.75 11.12
N SER A 33 9.65 3.53 11.73
CA SER A 33 9.55 3.50 13.21
C SER A 33 10.09 2.22 13.86
N GLY A 34 10.67 1.29 13.09
CA GLY A 34 11.42 0.15 13.60
C GLY A 34 12.90 0.52 13.72
N SER A 35 13.31 0.85 14.95
CA SER A 35 14.69 1.01 15.44
C SER A 35 15.82 0.80 14.42
N ASP A 36 16.53 1.87 14.10
CA ASP A 36 17.87 1.81 13.52
C ASP A 36 18.76 0.91 14.41
N PRO A 37 19.40 -0.15 13.88
CA PRO A 37 20.45 -0.82 14.62
C PRO A 37 21.64 0.13 14.70
N MET A 38 22.17 0.31 15.92
CA MET A 38 23.34 1.11 16.24
C MET A 38 24.43 0.96 15.16
N GLU A 39 24.80 2.07 14.55
CA GLU A 39 26.01 2.17 13.74
C GLU A 39 27.21 1.90 14.65
N HIS A 40 27.93 0.82 14.34
CA HIS A 40 29.24 0.55 14.89
C HIS A 40 30.26 1.50 14.27
N ASP A 41 30.96 2.17 15.18
CA ASP A 41 32.19 2.93 15.03
C ASP A 41 33.17 2.28 14.03
N GLY A 42 33.72 3.08 13.10
CA GLY A 42 34.50 2.56 11.99
C GLY A 42 35.26 3.62 11.19
N LEU A 43 36.23 4.25 11.86
CA LEU A 43 37.50 4.77 11.33
C LEU A 43 37.47 5.62 10.04
N ALA A 44 37.68 6.92 10.27
CA ALA A 44 38.10 7.90 9.28
C ALA A 44 39.43 7.48 8.61
N VAL A 45 39.37 7.14 7.32
CA VAL A 45 40.53 7.12 6.44
C VAL A 45 40.50 8.38 5.58
N LYS A 46 41.52 9.22 5.75
CA LYS A 46 41.78 10.40 4.91
C LYS A 46 42.04 9.95 3.47
N HIS A 47 41.23 10.43 2.53
CA HIS A 47 41.55 10.38 1.10
C HIS A 47 42.50 11.54 0.78
N GLU A 48 43.74 11.21 0.45
CA GLU A 48 44.73 12.13 -0.09
C GLU A 48 44.71 12.06 -1.62
N GLU A 49 45.00 13.20 -2.23
CA GLU A 49 44.73 13.53 -3.63
C GLU A 49 45.57 12.76 -4.66
N VAL A 50 44.96 12.73 -5.84
CA VAL A 50 45.37 12.18 -7.13
C VAL A 50 46.63 12.85 -7.68
N ILE A 51 47.61 12.05 -8.13
CA ILE A 51 48.47 12.40 -9.28
C ILE A 51 48.59 11.16 -10.18
N VAL A 52 48.02 11.25 -11.38
CA VAL A 52 48.12 10.23 -12.44
C VAL A 52 49.29 10.58 -13.36
N PRO A 53 50.27 9.69 -13.59
CA PRO A 53 51.10 9.74 -14.78
C PRO A 53 50.47 8.90 -15.89
N MET A 54 50.18 9.54 -17.04
CA MET A 54 49.85 8.84 -18.28
C MET A 54 51.02 7.96 -18.75
N PRO A 55 50.76 6.71 -19.17
CA PRO A 55 51.66 6.00 -20.07
C PRO A 55 51.04 5.86 -21.47
N THR A 56 51.78 6.43 -22.40
CA THR A 56 51.92 6.16 -23.83
C THR A 56 51.25 4.89 -24.37
N ARG A 57 50.38 5.15 -25.34
CA ARG A 57 49.78 4.26 -26.34
C ARG A 57 50.81 3.25 -26.91
N ARG A 58 50.63 1.95 -26.64
CA ARG A 58 51.23 0.86 -27.42
C ARG A 58 50.11 -0.04 -27.94
N MET A 59 49.91 -0.03 -29.26
CA MET A 59 49.03 -1.00 -29.91
C MET A 59 49.76 -2.35 -29.98
N SER A 60 49.22 -3.36 -29.31
CA SER A 60 49.56 -4.76 -29.56
C SER A 60 48.30 -5.50 -29.98
N ILE A 61 48.32 -5.89 -31.25
CA ILE A 61 47.45 -6.87 -31.90
C ILE A 61 47.75 -8.24 -31.30
N GLY A 62 46.70 -9.01 -30.99
CA GLY A 62 46.75 -10.44 -30.74
C GLY A 62 46.72 -10.86 -29.27
N ASN A 63 45.56 -11.30 -28.79
CA ASN A 63 45.39 -12.71 -28.44
C ASN A 63 43.92 -13.00 -28.09
N GLU A 64 43.39 -13.99 -28.80
CA GLU A 64 42.18 -14.71 -28.48
C GLU A 64 42.40 -15.48 -27.17
N SER A 65 42.12 -14.88 -26.02
CA SER A 65 41.85 -15.63 -24.79
C SER A 65 40.35 -15.89 -24.70
N CYS A 66 39.94 -16.88 -25.50
CA CYS A 66 38.77 -17.71 -25.27
C CYS A 66 38.98 -18.49 -23.95
N ALA A 67 38.92 -17.78 -22.82
CA ALA A 67 38.78 -18.37 -21.51
C ALA A 67 37.32 -18.15 -21.11
N ARG A 68 36.55 -19.25 -21.17
CA ARG A 68 35.24 -19.36 -20.51
C ARG A 68 35.37 -18.75 -19.11
N SER A 69 34.83 -17.55 -18.95
CA SER A 69 34.39 -17.07 -17.65
C SER A 69 33.42 -18.15 -17.16
N LEU A 70 33.86 -18.92 -16.17
CA LEU A 70 32.99 -19.65 -15.28
C LEU A 70 31.96 -18.61 -14.82
N ALA A 71 30.76 -18.67 -15.42
CA ALA A 71 29.68 -17.79 -15.04
C ALA A 71 29.40 -18.11 -13.58
N GLU A 72 29.81 -17.21 -12.68
CA GLU A 72 29.34 -17.26 -11.31
C GLU A 72 27.81 -17.39 -11.35
N PRO A 73 27.21 -18.27 -10.52
CA PRO A 73 25.77 -18.40 -10.47
C PRO A 73 25.19 -17.00 -10.31
N ARG A 74 24.44 -16.52 -11.31
CA ARG A 74 23.73 -15.26 -11.17
C ARG A 74 22.83 -15.43 -9.95
N GLU A 75 23.08 -14.68 -8.88
CA GLU A 75 22.17 -14.61 -7.75
C GLU A 75 20.82 -14.14 -8.30
N ILE A 76 19.86 -15.06 -8.36
CA ILE A 76 18.51 -14.78 -8.82
C ILE A 76 17.84 -13.99 -7.70
N ASN A 77 17.35 -12.81 -8.02
CA ASN A 77 16.67 -11.99 -7.04
C ASN A 77 15.30 -12.59 -6.73
N ASP A 78 14.78 -12.40 -5.52
CA ASP A 78 13.52 -13.04 -5.13
C ASP A 78 12.31 -12.56 -5.95
N TRP A 79 12.33 -11.31 -6.46
CA TRP A 79 11.32 -10.78 -7.39
C TRP A 79 11.41 -11.34 -8.81
N GLU A 80 12.39 -12.20 -9.10
CA GLU A 80 12.51 -12.94 -10.36
C GLU A 80 11.96 -14.37 -10.25
N LEU A 81 11.59 -14.82 -9.04
CA LEU A 81 10.97 -16.13 -8.82
C LEU A 81 9.53 -16.14 -9.35
N GLU A 82 9.18 -17.18 -10.11
CA GLU A 82 7.84 -17.32 -10.73
C GLU A 82 6.70 -17.30 -9.70
N ARG A 83 6.92 -17.90 -8.52
CA ARG A 83 5.92 -17.88 -7.42
C ARG A 83 5.61 -16.46 -6.91
N LEU A 84 6.53 -15.52 -7.12
CA LEU A 84 6.46 -14.14 -6.67
C LEU A 84 6.28 -13.16 -7.84
N ASP A 85 5.81 -13.64 -9.00
CA ASP A 85 5.48 -12.75 -10.10
C ASP A 85 4.38 -11.77 -9.69
N ILE A 86 4.54 -10.52 -10.09
CA ILE A 86 3.68 -9.42 -9.65
C ILE A 86 2.21 -9.61 -10.08
N GLU A 87 2.00 -10.35 -11.18
CA GLU A 87 0.67 -10.72 -11.67
C GLU A 87 -0.12 -11.49 -10.60
N GLY A 88 0.56 -12.37 -9.86
CA GLY A 88 -0.03 -13.11 -8.74
C GLY A 88 -0.51 -12.18 -7.62
N PHE A 89 0.31 -11.20 -7.24
CA PHE A 89 -0.04 -10.20 -6.23
C PHE A 89 -1.24 -9.34 -6.67
N VAL A 90 -1.28 -8.92 -7.93
CA VAL A 90 -2.36 -8.08 -8.47
C VAL A 90 -3.67 -8.86 -8.48
N VAL A 91 -3.68 -10.07 -9.02
CA VAL A 91 -4.88 -10.91 -9.08
C VAL A 91 -5.40 -11.26 -7.69
N ASP A 92 -4.49 -11.67 -6.79
CA ASP A 92 -4.83 -12.01 -5.41
C ASP A 92 -5.45 -10.80 -4.67
N TYR A 93 -4.79 -9.64 -4.74
CA TYR A 93 -5.25 -8.46 -4.03
C TYR A 93 -6.55 -7.89 -4.62
N PHE A 94 -6.71 -7.86 -5.95
CA PHE A 94 -7.94 -7.40 -6.59
C PHE A 94 -9.11 -8.29 -6.17
N THR A 95 -8.92 -9.61 -6.21
CA THR A 95 -9.93 -10.58 -5.79
C THR A 95 -10.31 -10.38 -4.32
N PHE A 96 -9.32 -10.23 -3.44
CA PHE A 96 -9.55 -9.92 -2.02
C PHE A 96 -10.33 -8.61 -1.83
N ARG A 97 -9.94 -7.55 -2.53
CA ARG A 97 -10.53 -6.22 -2.39
C ARG A 97 -11.96 -6.15 -2.92
N ILE A 98 -12.26 -6.85 -4.00
CA ILE A 98 -13.61 -7.01 -4.56
C ILE A 98 -14.51 -7.75 -3.58
N ARG A 99 -14.03 -8.85 -2.99
CA ARG A 99 -14.78 -9.62 -1.97
C ARG A 99 -15.09 -8.80 -0.72
N LYS A 100 -14.23 -7.83 -0.37
CA LYS A 100 -14.47 -6.92 0.75
C LYS A 100 -15.73 -6.07 0.58
N GLU A 101 -16.18 -5.82 -0.67
CA GLU A 101 -17.46 -5.15 -0.98
C GLU A 101 -18.64 -6.13 -1.14
N GLY A 102 -18.44 -7.43 -0.88
CA GLY A 102 -19.46 -8.46 -1.10
C GLY A 102 -19.66 -8.84 -2.57
N LEU A 103 -18.68 -8.55 -3.43
CA LEU A 103 -18.71 -8.86 -4.86
C LEU A 103 -17.72 -9.98 -5.21
N GLU A 104 -17.83 -10.55 -6.41
CA GLU A 104 -16.97 -11.65 -6.86
C GLU A 104 -16.48 -11.46 -8.29
N TRP A 105 -15.18 -11.65 -8.49
CA TRP A 105 -14.53 -11.58 -9.80
C TRP A 105 -14.38 -12.98 -10.41
N TYR A 106 -15.43 -13.42 -11.11
CA TYR A 106 -15.50 -14.76 -11.70
C TYR A 106 -14.46 -15.02 -12.81
N ASP A 107 -14.04 -13.97 -13.53
CA ASP A 107 -13.09 -14.08 -14.65
C ASP A 107 -11.63 -13.87 -14.22
N ALA A 108 -11.37 -13.88 -12.91
CA ALA A 108 -10.03 -13.74 -12.34
C ALA A 108 -9.13 -14.90 -12.82
N PRO A 109 -7.91 -14.63 -13.29
CA PRO A 109 -6.95 -15.68 -13.62
C PRO A 109 -6.66 -16.55 -12.39
N GLU A 110 -6.41 -17.84 -12.60
CA GLU A 110 -5.98 -18.72 -11.53
C GLU A 110 -4.54 -18.39 -11.09
N LEU A 111 -4.29 -18.50 -9.79
CA LEU A 111 -2.94 -18.37 -9.24
C LEU A 111 -2.22 -19.72 -9.38
N PRO A 112 -1.15 -19.84 -10.17
CA PRO A 112 -0.51 -21.13 -10.46
C PRO A 112 0.05 -21.83 -9.20
N TYR A 113 0.41 -21.05 -8.18
CA TYR A 113 0.90 -21.55 -6.90
C TYR A 113 -0.09 -21.31 -5.75
N GLY A 114 -1.32 -20.88 -6.04
CA GLY A 114 -2.29 -20.45 -5.03
C GLY A 114 -1.89 -19.17 -4.29
N THR A 115 -2.62 -18.84 -3.22
CA THR A 115 -2.28 -17.70 -2.35
C THR A 115 -1.00 -17.97 -1.58
N GLN A 116 -0.02 -17.09 -1.72
CA GLN A 116 1.27 -17.13 -1.03
C GLN A 116 1.23 -16.31 0.27
N PRO A 117 2.11 -16.58 1.25
CA PRO A 117 2.19 -15.76 2.47
C PRO A 117 2.48 -14.28 2.18
N GLU A 118 3.26 -13.98 1.13
CA GLU A 118 3.53 -12.61 0.69
C GLU A 118 2.25 -11.88 0.23
N HIS A 119 1.29 -12.61 -0.34
CA HIS A 119 0.00 -12.04 -0.73
C HIS A 119 -0.82 -11.63 0.50
N GLU A 120 -0.82 -12.44 1.56
CA GLU A 120 -1.54 -12.11 2.80
C GLU A 120 -0.99 -10.86 3.47
N VAL A 121 0.35 -10.74 3.51
CA VAL A 121 1.01 -9.53 4.01
C VAL A 121 0.66 -8.33 3.14
N MET A 122 0.67 -8.49 1.81
CA MET A 122 0.23 -7.44 0.90
C MET A 122 -1.20 -6.98 1.19
N ARG A 123 -2.16 -7.90 1.37
CA ARG A 123 -3.56 -7.57 1.74
C ARG A 123 -3.63 -6.74 3.02
N CYS A 124 -2.86 -7.11 4.05
CA CYS A 124 -2.83 -6.40 5.33
C CYS A 124 -2.29 -4.98 5.17
N VAL A 125 -1.10 -4.83 4.57
CA VAL A 125 -0.43 -3.54 4.40
C VAL A 125 -1.24 -2.62 3.50
N ALA A 126 -1.76 -3.14 2.39
CA ALA A 126 -2.60 -2.39 1.46
C ALA A 126 -3.94 -1.96 2.09
N SER A 127 -4.53 -2.77 2.97
CA SER A 127 -5.74 -2.35 3.71
C SER A 127 -5.46 -1.18 4.65
N VAL A 128 -4.31 -1.18 5.36
CA VAL A 128 -3.90 -0.04 6.20
C VAL A 128 -3.64 1.20 5.34
N PHE A 129 -3.05 1.02 4.17
CA PHE A 129 -2.82 2.12 3.23
C PHE A 129 -4.15 2.72 2.74
N GLU A 130 -5.12 1.90 2.35
CA GLU A 130 -6.46 2.34 1.94
C GLU A 130 -7.17 3.13 3.05
N GLU A 131 -7.15 2.63 4.29
CA GLU A 131 -7.79 3.28 5.44
C GLU A 131 -7.26 4.72 5.62
N LYS A 132 -5.95 4.91 5.43
CA LYS A 132 -5.29 6.22 5.57
C LYS A 132 -5.48 7.15 4.38
N ASN A 133 -5.51 6.61 3.16
CA ASN A 133 -5.47 7.39 1.92
C ASN A 133 -6.79 7.32 1.13
N SER A 134 -7.88 6.93 1.79
CA SER A 134 -9.18 6.66 1.15
C SER A 134 -9.66 7.82 0.27
N GLN A 135 -9.64 9.06 0.78
CA GLN A 135 -10.11 10.23 0.03
C GLN A 135 -9.32 10.49 -1.26
N GLU A 136 -7.99 10.34 -1.21
CA GLU A 136 -7.15 10.58 -2.38
C GLU A 136 -7.28 9.45 -3.41
N LEU A 137 -7.33 8.20 -2.95
CA LEU A 137 -7.57 7.03 -3.79
C LEU A 137 -8.93 7.13 -4.51
N GLU A 138 -9.97 7.55 -3.80
CA GLU A 138 -11.30 7.78 -4.34
C GLU A 138 -11.30 8.80 -5.47
N LYS A 139 -10.63 9.94 -5.25
CA LYS A 139 -10.50 10.98 -6.27
C LYS A 139 -9.79 10.47 -7.53
N PHE A 140 -8.70 9.72 -7.40
CA PHE A 140 -8.02 9.15 -8.56
C PHE A 140 -8.87 8.09 -9.26
N ALA A 141 -9.67 7.33 -8.50
CA ALA A 141 -10.56 6.31 -9.05
C ALA A 141 -11.65 6.96 -9.91
N GLU A 142 -12.27 8.04 -9.41
CA GLU A 142 -13.24 8.83 -10.18
C GLU A 142 -12.64 9.37 -11.47
N GLN A 143 -11.42 9.89 -11.43
CA GLN A 143 -10.72 10.39 -12.63
C GLN A 143 -10.50 9.29 -13.67
N LEU A 144 -10.06 8.10 -13.24
CA LEU A 144 -9.81 6.99 -14.16
C LEU A 144 -11.10 6.45 -14.76
N MET A 145 -12.17 6.36 -13.97
CA MET A 145 -13.48 5.85 -14.39
C MET A 145 -14.31 6.86 -15.19
N ALA A 146 -13.94 8.15 -15.20
CA ALA A 146 -14.57 9.14 -16.06
C ALA A 146 -14.36 8.84 -17.55
N SER A 147 -13.29 8.11 -17.90
CA SER A 147 -13.08 7.64 -19.26
C SER A 147 -13.98 6.43 -19.56
N PRO A 148 -14.75 6.42 -20.68
CA PRO A 148 -15.60 5.29 -21.04
C PRO A 148 -14.79 4.01 -21.33
N LYS A 149 -13.52 4.16 -21.71
CA LYS A 149 -12.59 3.05 -21.94
C LYS A 149 -11.25 3.37 -21.30
N VAL A 150 -10.82 2.51 -20.38
CA VAL A 150 -9.52 2.61 -19.73
C VAL A 150 -8.45 2.09 -20.68
N THR A 151 -7.60 3.00 -21.14
CA THR A 151 -6.39 2.67 -21.92
C THR A 151 -5.17 2.71 -21.03
N PHE A 152 -4.09 2.06 -21.45
CA PHE A 152 -2.84 2.06 -20.70
C PHE A 152 -2.26 3.47 -20.53
N SER A 153 -2.40 4.37 -21.52
CA SER A 153 -1.92 5.75 -21.43
C SER A 153 -2.63 6.53 -20.31
N VAL A 154 -3.96 6.46 -20.27
CA VAL A 154 -4.77 7.13 -19.23
C VAL A 154 -4.43 6.56 -17.84
N TYR A 155 -4.26 5.23 -17.75
CA TYR A 155 -3.79 4.60 -16.53
C TYR A 155 -2.44 5.17 -16.09
N GLN A 156 -1.44 5.20 -16.98
CA GLN A 156 -0.09 5.70 -16.71
C GLN A 156 -0.07 7.16 -16.22
N GLU A 157 -0.86 8.04 -16.82
CA GLU A 157 -0.96 9.44 -16.42
C GLU A 157 -1.44 9.58 -14.96
N ILE A 158 -2.44 8.79 -14.56
CA ILE A 158 -2.97 8.81 -13.20
C ILE A 158 -1.97 8.17 -12.24
N VAL A 159 -1.44 6.97 -12.55
CA VAL A 159 -0.55 6.25 -11.63
C VAL A 159 0.84 6.85 -11.49
N GLN A 160 1.25 7.75 -12.38
CA GLN A 160 2.46 8.54 -12.16
C GLN A 160 2.35 9.38 -10.88
N SER A 161 1.15 9.87 -10.55
CA SER A 161 0.89 10.68 -9.36
C SER A 161 0.61 9.86 -8.10
N VAL A 162 0.18 8.61 -8.25
CA VAL A 162 -0.12 7.69 -7.15
C VAL A 162 1.17 7.21 -6.49
N GLY A 163 1.24 7.35 -5.16
CA GLY A 163 2.35 6.83 -4.37
C GLY A 163 3.73 7.40 -4.77
N PHE A 164 3.77 8.58 -5.38
CA PHE A 164 5.01 9.29 -5.66
C PHE A 164 5.29 10.31 -4.56
N SER A 165 6.30 10.06 -3.74
CA SER A 165 6.92 11.13 -2.96
C SER A 165 8.12 11.66 -3.73
N ALA A 166 8.17 12.98 -3.93
CA ALA A 166 9.31 13.65 -4.57
C ALA A 166 10.64 13.42 -3.84
N SER A 167 10.60 12.90 -2.60
CA SER A 167 11.76 12.61 -1.77
C SER A 167 12.26 11.15 -1.89
N GLU A 168 11.55 10.26 -2.59
CA GLU A 168 11.93 8.84 -2.65
C GLU A 168 12.96 8.58 -3.75
N ALA A 169 14.13 8.05 -3.35
CA ALA A 169 15.21 7.71 -4.26
C ALA A 169 14.88 6.52 -5.18
N CYS A 170 14.04 5.57 -4.73
CA CYS A 170 13.65 4.40 -5.52
C CYS A 170 12.35 4.65 -6.29
N PRO A 171 12.36 4.61 -7.64
CA PRO A 171 11.15 4.78 -8.46
C PRO A 171 10.02 3.82 -8.16
N MET A 172 10.32 2.63 -7.59
CA MET A 172 9.33 1.67 -7.09
C MET A 172 9.65 1.28 -5.66
N SER A 173 9.42 2.19 -4.72
CA SER A 173 9.45 1.87 -3.29
C SER A 173 8.33 0.90 -2.92
N TYR A 174 8.44 0.28 -1.73
CA TYR A 174 7.34 -0.53 -1.18
C TYR A 174 6.07 0.29 -0.97
N GLY A 175 6.19 1.57 -0.60
CA GLY A 175 5.05 2.47 -0.45
C GLY A 175 4.34 2.71 -1.78
N ARG A 176 5.10 2.95 -2.86
CA ARG A 176 4.53 3.08 -4.21
C ARG A 176 3.89 1.79 -4.68
N LEU A 177 4.55 0.65 -4.48
CA LEU A 177 4.01 -0.68 -4.81
C LEU A 177 2.64 -0.90 -4.15
N VAL A 178 2.57 -0.70 -2.83
CA VAL A 178 1.34 -0.85 -2.05
C VAL A 178 0.28 0.13 -2.54
N GLY A 179 0.64 1.40 -2.74
CA GLY A 179 -0.30 2.41 -3.20
C GLY A 179 -0.91 2.10 -4.57
N LEU A 180 -0.13 1.56 -5.49
CA LEU A 180 -0.61 1.14 -6.82
C LEU A 180 -1.51 -0.10 -6.74
N LEU A 181 -1.19 -1.08 -5.90
CA LEU A 181 -2.04 -2.25 -5.67
C LEU A 181 -3.37 -1.86 -5.01
N SER A 182 -3.34 -1.05 -3.95
CA SER A 182 -4.52 -0.47 -3.29
C SER A 182 -5.39 0.31 -4.28
N PHE A 183 -4.79 1.21 -5.05
CA PHE A 183 -5.50 1.98 -6.07
C PHE A 183 -6.14 1.06 -7.12
N GLY A 184 -5.38 0.11 -7.65
CA GLY A 184 -5.87 -0.84 -8.64
C GLY A 184 -7.05 -1.68 -8.11
N GLY A 185 -6.94 -2.18 -6.88
CA GLY A 185 -7.97 -2.98 -6.23
C GLY A 185 -9.25 -2.18 -5.97
N LEU A 186 -9.13 -0.92 -5.53
CA LEU A 186 -10.27 -0.02 -5.35
C LEU A 186 -11.01 0.21 -6.68
N VAL A 187 -10.27 0.55 -7.74
CA VAL A 187 -10.89 0.79 -9.05
C VAL A 187 -11.51 -0.49 -9.61
N ALA A 188 -10.84 -1.64 -9.47
CA ALA A 188 -11.39 -2.94 -9.89
C ALA A 188 -12.72 -3.23 -9.18
N SER A 189 -12.81 -2.95 -7.88
CA SER A 189 -14.04 -3.09 -7.10
C SER A 189 -15.17 -2.15 -7.54
N LYS A 190 -14.83 -0.96 -8.02
CA LYS A 190 -15.83 -0.04 -8.60
C LYS A 190 -16.26 -0.44 -10.01
N MET A 191 -15.31 -0.89 -10.83
CA MET A 191 -15.57 -1.37 -12.19
C MET A 191 -16.48 -2.59 -12.20
N ILE A 192 -16.30 -3.53 -11.27
CA ILE A 192 -17.13 -4.74 -11.21
C ILE A 192 -18.57 -4.44 -10.79
N SER A 193 -18.77 -3.38 -10.00
CA SER A 193 -20.08 -2.85 -9.63
C SER A 193 -20.78 -2.14 -10.79
N HIS A 194 -20.02 -1.71 -11.81
CA HIS A 194 -20.53 -0.91 -12.93
C HIS A 194 -20.79 -1.79 -14.16
N PRO A 195 -22.03 -1.87 -14.69
CA PRO A 195 -22.39 -2.81 -15.74
C PRO A 195 -21.54 -2.72 -17.02
N THR A 196 -21.13 -1.51 -17.40
CA THR A 196 -20.36 -1.25 -18.63
C THR A 196 -18.85 -1.39 -18.47
N LEU A 197 -18.34 -1.42 -17.24
CA LEU A 197 -16.89 -1.42 -16.97
C LEU A 197 -16.38 -2.75 -16.42
N ARG A 198 -17.28 -3.69 -16.10
CA ARG A 198 -16.94 -5.00 -15.54
C ARG A 198 -15.88 -5.76 -16.34
N GLU A 199 -15.99 -5.77 -17.66
CA GLU A 199 -15.03 -6.45 -18.54
C GLU A 199 -13.64 -5.80 -18.54
N GLN A 200 -13.54 -4.53 -18.10
CA GLN A 200 -12.28 -3.79 -18.04
C GLN A 200 -11.43 -4.14 -16.82
N VAL A 201 -11.96 -4.89 -15.84
CA VAL A 201 -11.20 -5.33 -14.66
C VAL A 201 -9.97 -6.14 -15.07
N ARG A 202 -10.09 -7.00 -16.10
CA ARG A 202 -8.94 -7.75 -16.65
C ARG A 202 -7.86 -6.83 -17.20
N ASN A 203 -8.24 -5.80 -17.97
CA ASN A 203 -7.29 -4.82 -18.50
C ASN A 203 -6.62 -4.05 -17.36
N MET A 204 -7.37 -3.71 -16.31
CA MET A 204 -6.84 -3.03 -15.14
C MET A 204 -5.78 -3.86 -14.42
N ALA A 205 -6.01 -5.17 -14.26
CA ALA A 205 -5.02 -6.09 -13.69
C ALA A 205 -3.76 -6.19 -14.57
N VAL A 206 -3.91 -6.28 -15.89
CA VAL A 206 -2.78 -6.31 -16.84
C VAL A 206 -1.97 -5.00 -16.77
N TYR A 207 -2.62 -3.85 -16.83
CA TYR A 207 -1.96 -2.55 -16.79
C TYR A 207 -1.20 -2.34 -15.49
N THR A 208 -1.80 -2.71 -14.37
CA THR A 208 -1.17 -2.62 -13.04
C THR A 208 0.05 -3.53 -12.94
N SER A 209 -0.09 -4.78 -13.39
CA SER A 209 1.01 -5.75 -13.40
C SER A 209 2.18 -5.27 -14.26
N LEU A 210 1.92 -4.87 -15.51
CA LEU A 210 2.96 -4.40 -16.43
C LEU A 210 3.69 -3.15 -15.91
N PHE A 211 2.94 -2.18 -15.37
CA PHE A 211 3.51 -0.96 -14.83
C PHE A 211 4.44 -1.26 -13.66
N ILE A 212 4.01 -2.10 -12.72
CA ILE A 212 4.82 -2.46 -11.55
C ILE A 212 6.02 -3.31 -11.97
N LYS A 213 5.81 -4.36 -12.79
CA LYS A 213 6.86 -5.27 -13.28
C LYS A 213 8.01 -4.52 -13.91
N SER A 214 7.69 -3.56 -14.80
CA SER A 214 8.70 -2.74 -15.48
C SER A 214 9.54 -1.94 -14.49
N ARG A 215 8.93 -1.41 -13.43
CA ARG A 215 9.62 -0.53 -12.48
C ARG A 215 10.44 -1.33 -11.46
N ILE A 216 9.94 -2.45 -10.98
CA ILE A 216 10.70 -3.40 -10.12
C ILE A 216 11.98 -3.81 -10.83
N ARG A 217 11.88 -4.28 -12.09
CA ARG A 217 13.04 -4.68 -12.89
C ARG A 217 14.08 -3.58 -13.05
N SER A 218 13.65 -2.32 -13.17
CA SER A 218 14.55 -1.19 -13.35
C SER A 218 15.19 -0.66 -12.07
N SER A 219 14.58 -0.88 -10.89
CA SER A 219 15.00 -0.17 -9.67
C SER A 219 15.32 -1.04 -8.48
N TRP A 220 14.70 -2.22 -8.32
CA TRP A 220 14.85 -2.97 -7.06
C TRP A 220 16.27 -3.47 -6.82
N LYS A 221 16.96 -3.89 -7.90
CA LYS A 221 18.37 -4.31 -7.82
C LYS A 221 19.28 -3.19 -7.33
N GLU A 222 19.16 -2.01 -7.90
CA GLU A 222 20.00 -0.84 -7.55
C GLU A 222 19.75 -0.38 -6.11
N HIS A 223 18.49 -0.44 -5.65
CA HIS A 223 18.10 0.01 -4.32
C HIS A 223 18.05 -1.13 -3.27
N LYS A 224 18.57 -2.33 -3.59
CA LYS A 224 18.59 -3.50 -2.70
C LYS A 224 17.22 -3.83 -2.07
N LYS A 225 16.15 -3.69 -2.85
CA LYS A 225 14.76 -3.98 -2.43
C LYS A 225 14.44 -5.42 -2.78
N THR A 226 13.85 -6.18 -1.86
CA THR A 226 13.52 -7.60 -2.03
C THR A 226 12.12 -7.88 -1.49
N TRP A 227 11.47 -8.96 -1.92
CA TRP A 227 10.23 -9.40 -1.29
C TRP A 227 10.43 -9.81 0.17
N ALA A 228 11.57 -10.41 0.51
CA ALA A 228 11.92 -10.70 1.91
C ALA A 228 11.96 -9.42 2.77
N GLY A 229 12.57 -8.34 2.29
CA GLY A 229 12.61 -7.05 2.98
C GLY A 229 11.23 -6.38 3.06
N PHE A 230 10.35 -6.63 2.08
CA PHE A 230 8.95 -6.22 2.19
C PHE A 230 8.22 -6.99 3.29
N MET A 231 8.47 -8.30 3.42
CA MET A 231 7.84 -9.15 4.43
C MET A 231 8.18 -8.72 5.86
N GLU A 232 9.45 -8.42 6.13
CA GLU A 232 9.89 -7.94 7.44
C GLU A 232 9.11 -6.68 7.86
N LEU A 233 9.00 -5.71 6.95
CA LEU A 233 8.24 -4.49 7.18
C LEU A 233 6.73 -4.74 7.32
N GLY A 234 6.18 -5.64 6.51
CA GLY A 234 4.77 -5.98 6.54
C GLY A 234 4.34 -6.67 7.84
N VAL A 235 5.21 -7.49 8.44
CA VAL A 235 5.00 -8.06 9.77
C VAL A 235 4.90 -6.95 10.82
N ALA A 236 5.80 -5.97 10.79
CA ALA A 236 5.75 -4.85 11.73
C ALA A 236 4.45 -4.03 11.60
N VAL A 237 3.96 -3.81 10.38
CA VAL A 237 2.66 -3.14 10.13
C VAL A 237 1.50 -3.96 10.70
N ARG A 238 1.50 -5.28 10.50
CA ARG A 238 0.48 -6.19 11.02
C ARG A 238 0.45 -6.18 12.55
N ASP A 239 1.61 -6.26 13.19
CA ASP A 239 1.73 -6.27 14.65
C ASP A 239 1.24 -4.94 15.24
N LYS A 240 1.59 -3.82 14.60
CA LYS A 240 1.07 -2.49 14.97
C LYS A 240 -0.45 -2.43 14.87
N LYS A 241 -1.04 -2.93 13.77
CA LYS A 241 -2.50 -2.99 13.60
C LYS A 241 -3.16 -3.83 14.70
N GLN A 242 -2.60 -5.00 15.01
CA GLN A 242 -3.12 -5.88 16.05
C GLN A 242 -3.04 -5.24 17.45
N ASN A 243 -1.93 -4.57 17.76
CA ASN A 243 -1.74 -3.89 19.04
C ASN A 243 -2.74 -2.74 19.24
N VAL A 244 -3.03 -1.96 18.19
CA VAL A 244 -4.06 -0.92 18.23
C VAL A 244 -5.44 -1.52 18.46
N ALA A 245 -5.80 -2.59 17.73
CA ALA A 245 -7.07 -3.27 17.90
C ALA A 245 -7.24 -3.84 19.33
N ASN A 246 -6.19 -4.45 19.88
CA ASN A 246 -6.17 -4.96 21.25
C ASN A 246 -6.29 -3.83 22.28
N ALA A 247 -5.65 -2.68 22.06
CA ALA A 247 -5.78 -1.53 22.94
C ALA A 247 -7.21 -0.96 22.93
N GLU A 248 -7.88 -0.96 21.78
CA GLU A 248 -9.28 -0.53 21.67
C GLU A 248 -10.27 -1.48 22.35
N THR A 249 -10.07 -2.80 22.22
CA THR A 249 -10.90 -3.79 22.92
C THR A 249 -10.74 -3.67 24.43
N MET A 250 -9.50 -3.48 24.92
CA MET A 250 -9.23 -3.22 26.33
C MET A 250 -9.88 -1.93 26.82
N ARG A 251 -9.85 -0.85 26.03
CA ARG A 251 -10.55 0.42 26.35
C ARG A 251 -12.07 0.22 26.43
N LYS A 252 -12.68 -0.50 25.48
CA LYS A 252 -14.11 -0.81 25.47
C LYS A 252 -14.50 -1.68 26.68
N SER A 253 -13.70 -2.68 27.01
CA SER A 253 -13.90 -3.52 28.20
C SER A 253 -13.85 -2.67 29.47
N ARG A 254 -12.82 -1.84 29.66
CA ARG A 254 -12.69 -0.97 30.84
C ARG A 254 -13.87 -0.01 31.02
N ARG A 255 -14.42 0.53 29.92
CA ARG A 255 -15.65 1.36 29.97
C ARG A 255 -16.88 0.56 30.43
N ARG A 256 -17.04 -0.69 29.99
CA ARG A 256 -18.15 -1.55 30.43
C ARG A 256 -18.08 -1.84 31.93
N TRP A 257 -16.90 -2.17 32.45
CA TRP A 257 -16.72 -2.40 33.89
C TRP A 257 -16.96 -1.14 34.74
N SER A 258 -16.63 0.05 34.23
CA SER A 258 -16.95 1.32 34.89
C SER A 258 -18.46 1.60 34.98
N VAL A 259 -19.25 1.19 33.98
CA VAL A 259 -20.71 1.37 34.00
C VAL A 259 -21.35 0.45 35.03
N TYR A 260 -20.92 -0.82 35.10
CA TYR A 260 -21.41 -1.77 36.10
C TYR A 260 -20.94 -1.41 37.53
N GLY A 261 -19.75 -0.82 37.69
CA GLY A 261 -19.27 -0.31 38.98
C GLY A 261 -20.07 0.90 39.50
N MET A 262 -20.50 1.81 38.62
CA MET A 262 -21.33 2.95 39.02
C MET A 262 -22.77 2.56 39.38
N THR A 263 -23.37 1.59 38.67
CA THR A 263 -24.72 1.10 39.03
C THR A 263 -24.71 0.33 40.36
N ALA A 264 -23.67 -0.44 40.66
CA ALA A 264 -23.54 -1.10 41.96
C ALA A 264 -23.39 -0.10 43.13
N ALA A 265 -22.62 0.98 42.92
CA ALA A 265 -22.46 2.02 43.95
C ALA A 265 -23.75 2.83 44.20
N ALA A 266 -24.53 3.14 43.15
CA ALA A 266 -25.79 3.88 43.30
C ALA A 266 -26.86 3.09 44.07
N VAL A 267 -26.92 1.76 43.90
CA VAL A 267 -27.85 0.89 44.65
C VAL A 267 -27.46 0.80 46.12
N ALA A 268 -26.16 0.71 46.45
CA ALA A 268 -25.70 0.64 47.83
C ALA A 268 -25.98 1.92 48.62
N VAL A 269 -25.90 3.10 48.00
CA VAL A 269 -26.20 4.38 48.67
C VAL A 269 -27.71 4.54 48.94
N PHE A 270 -28.59 4.06 48.05
CA PHE A 270 -30.04 4.10 48.29
C PHE A 270 -30.50 3.16 49.40
N SER A 271 -29.85 2.00 49.58
CA SER A 271 -30.20 1.06 50.66
C SER A 271 -29.86 1.59 52.05
N ILE A 272 -28.81 2.41 52.20
CA ILE A 272 -28.40 2.96 53.50
C ILE A 272 -29.32 4.12 53.92
N VAL A 273 -29.76 4.98 52.99
CA VAL A 273 -30.57 6.16 53.32
C VAL A 273 -32.03 5.79 53.65
N VAL A 274 -32.60 4.75 53.02
CA VAL A 274 -33.97 4.31 53.33
C VAL A 274 -34.01 3.38 54.56
N GLY A 275 -32.97 2.56 54.79
CA GLY A 275 -32.87 1.71 55.97
C GLY A 275 -32.62 2.46 57.29
N GLY A 276 -31.94 3.61 57.25
CA GLY A 276 -31.62 4.40 58.44
C GLY A 276 -32.80 5.16 59.06
N ARG A 277 -33.91 5.35 58.32
CA ARG A 277 -35.06 6.16 58.80
C ARG A 277 -36.13 5.38 59.58
N MET A 278 -36.04 4.05 59.62
CA MET A 278 -37.00 3.20 60.33
C MET A 278 -36.61 2.87 61.79
N ILE A 279 -35.38 3.13 62.24
CA ILE A 279 -34.89 2.68 63.57
C ILE A 279 -35.00 3.77 64.66
N LEU A 280 -35.34 5.02 64.33
CA LEU A 280 -35.41 6.12 65.31
C LEU A 280 -36.82 6.50 65.80
N SER A 281 -37.87 5.78 65.42
CA SER A 281 -39.26 6.11 65.81
C SER A 281 -39.91 5.13 66.80
N GLY A 282 -39.10 4.39 67.57
CA GLY A 282 -39.58 3.34 68.49
C GLY A 282 -39.04 3.46 69.92
N ALA A 283 -38.96 4.68 70.48
CA ALA A 283 -38.62 4.87 71.88
C ALA A 283 -39.51 5.96 72.51
N SER A 284 -40.76 5.60 72.80
CA SER A 284 -41.52 6.23 73.88
C SER A 284 -42.70 5.34 74.28
N ILE A 285 -43.05 5.37 75.57
CA ILE A 285 -44.14 4.68 76.27
C ILE A 285 -43.72 3.36 76.94
N LYS A 286 -43.12 3.47 78.14
CA LYS A 286 -43.76 3.06 79.39
C LYS A 286 -43.14 3.81 80.57
#